data_AF-A0A0P9ETP1-F1
#
_entry.id   AF-A0A0P9ETP1-F1
#
_cell.length_a   1.000
_cell.length_b   1.000
_cell.length_c   1.000
_cell.angle_alpha   90.00
_cell.angle_beta   90.00
_cell.angle_gamma   90.00
#
_symmetry.space_group_name_H-M   'P 1'
#
loop_
_entity.id
_entity.type
_entity.pdbx_description
1 polymer ?
#
loop_
_entity_poly.entity_id
_entity_poly.type
_entity_poly.pdbx_seq_one_letter_code
_entity_poly.pdbx_strand_id
1 'polypeptide(L)'
;MPPGPDEQIDEIVARVRESAKYQAISADLIRGVARRELAARRNVKEAIKATKNKLHQVAGAFLDARPPYAAWLAQLQTAQLEGPEALRRACLDVMQHHASTRERLPILAPFYERIFAQLPPIDSVLDVACGLNP
;
A
#
# COMPACT_ATOMS: atom_id res chain seq x y z
N MET A 1 32.69 10.04 18.34
CA MET A 1 31.85 9.01 18.97
C MET A 1 31.20 8.18 17.88
N PRO A 2 30.95 6.88 18.09
CA PRO A 2 30.08 6.14 17.17
C PRO A 2 28.68 6.80 17.13
N PRO A 3 27.99 6.75 15.98
CA PRO A 3 26.69 7.41 15.83
C PRO A 3 25.66 6.84 16.81
N GLY A 4 24.80 7.71 17.32
CA GLY A 4 23.72 7.32 18.23
C GLY A 4 22.65 6.48 17.51
N PRO A 5 21.80 5.75 18.27
CA PRO A 5 20.75 4.92 17.67
C PRO A 5 19.82 5.69 16.72
N ASP A 6 19.48 6.94 17.03
CA ASP A 6 18.63 7.77 16.17
C ASP A 6 19.33 8.20 14.88
N GLU A 7 20.63 8.54 14.93
CA GLU A 7 21.43 8.84 13.73
C GLU A 7 21.54 7.62 12.82
N GLN A 8 21.72 6.43 13.40
CA GLN A 8 21.73 5.16 12.65
C GLN A 8 20.36 4.85 12.02
N ILE A 9 19.26 5.16 12.71
CA ILE A 9 17.91 5.01 12.16
C ILE A 9 17.70 5.95 10.97
N ASP A 10 18.12 7.20 11.07
CA ASP A 10 18.01 8.17 9.99
C ASP A 10 18.88 7.77 8.78
N GLU A 11 20.07 7.20 9.01
CA GLU A 11 20.88 6.58 7.95
C GLU A 11 20.10 5.44 7.26
N ILE A 12 19.50 4.52 8.01
CA ILE A 12 18.71 3.41 7.45
C ILE A 12 17.57 3.95 6.59
N VAL A 13 16.83 4.96 7.09
CA VAL A 13 15.71 5.57 6.37
C VAL A 13 16.19 6.16 5.04
N ALA A 14 17.28 6.94 5.04
CA ALA A 14 17.85 7.52 3.83
C ALA A 14 18.24 6.42 2.81
N ARG A 15 18.98 5.40 3.26
CA ARG A 15 19.46 4.28 2.41
C ARG A 15 18.34 3.38 1.89
N VAL A 16 17.21 3.32 2.59
CA VAL A 16 16.00 2.61 2.12
C VAL A 16 15.31 3.42 1.02
N ARG A 17 15.16 4.74 1.20
CA ARG A 17 14.46 5.64 0.28
C ARG A 17 15.22 5.92 -1.03
N GLU A 18 16.53 5.69 -1.06
CA GLU A 18 17.31 5.68 -2.32
C GLU A 18 16.79 4.63 -3.33
N SER A 19 16.13 3.57 -2.86
CA SER A 19 15.49 2.60 -3.74
C SER A 19 14.15 3.14 -4.24
N ALA A 20 14.01 3.28 -5.56
CA ALA A 20 12.76 3.70 -6.21
C ALA A 20 11.53 2.90 -5.73
N LYS A 21 11.70 1.62 -5.37
CA LYS A 21 10.63 0.75 -4.86
C LYS A 21 10.05 1.22 -3.51
N TYR A 22 10.86 1.83 -2.66
CA TYR A 22 10.46 2.24 -1.30
C TYR A 22 10.40 3.77 -1.14
N GLN A 23 10.75 4.53 -2.19
CA GLN A 23 10.78 5.98 -2.16
C GLN A 23 9.42 6.60 -1.79
N ALA A 24 8.33 5.98 -2.24
CA ALA A 24 6.96 6.42 -1.98
C ALA A 24 6.36 5.89 -0.66
N ILE A 25 7.09 5.04 0.07
CA ILE A 25 6.64 4.56 1.39
C ILE A 25 6.85 5.67 2.43
N SER A 26 5.87 5.84 3.32
CA SER A 26 5.97 6.78 4.44
C SER A 26 7.26 6.60 5.24
N ALA A 27 7.95 7.72 5.48
CA ALA A 27 9.18 7.74 6.28
C ALA A 27 8.96 7.21 7.70
N ASP A 28 7.78 7.45 8.29
CA ASP A 28 7.45 6.98 9.64
C ASP A 28 7.31 5.47 9.70
N LEU A 29 6.74 4.85 8.66
CA LEU A 29 6.70 3.39 8.56
C LEU A 29 8.11 2.82 8.43
N ILE A 30 8.94 3.39 7.55
CA ILE A 30 10.33 2.96 7.38
C ILE A 30 11.09 3.09 8.71
N ARG A 31 10.94 4.22 9.41
CA ARG A 31 11.57 4.47 10.71
C ARG A 31 11.10 3.48 11.78
N GLY A 32 9.80 3.21 11.85
CA GLY A 32 9.23 2.23 12.78
C GLY A 32 9.75 0.82 12.55
N VAL A 33 9.92 0.40 11.29
CA VAL A 33 10.55 -0.89 10.95
C VAL A 33 12.05 -0.86 11.25
N ALA A 34 12.76 0.19 10.83
CA ALA A 34 14.19 0.35 11.02
C ALA A 34 14.59 0.28 12.50
N ARG A 35 13.80 0.89 13.40
CA ARG A 35 14.03 0.80 14.86
C ARG A 35 13.99 -0.64 15.36
N ARG A 36 13.00 -1.42 14.92
CA ARG A 36 12.87 -2.84 15.33
C ARG A 36 14.00 -3.68 14.76
N GLU A 37 14.35 -3.46 13.50
CA GLU A 37 15.40 -4.23 12.84
C GLU A 37 16.79 -3.83 13.38
N LEU A 38 17.08 -2.56 13.65
CA LEU A 38 18.35 -2.14 14.22
C LEU A 38 18.59 -2.78 15.60
N ALA A 39 17.55 -2.85 16.44
CA ALA A 39 17.63 -3.52 17.75
C ALA A 39 17.86 -5.04 17.65
N ALA A 40 17.46 -5.67 16.54
CA ALA A 40 17.51 -7.12 16.35
C ALA A 40 18.68 -7.60 15.47
N ARG A 41 19.55 -6.70 15.00
CA ARG A 41 20.63 -7.01 14.04
C ARG A 41 21.97 -6.54 14.57
N ARG A 42 23.05 -7.06 13.98
CA ARG A 42 24.41 -6.84 14.48
C ARG A 42 24.99 -5.50 14.03
N ASN A 43 24.47 -4.94 12.94
CA ASN A 43 24.96 -3.70 12.35
C ASN A 43 23.91 -3.04 11.44
N VAL A 44 24.17 -1.78 11.09
CA VAL A 44 23.31 -0.95 10.22
C VAL A 44 23.06 -1.61 8.86
N LYS A 45 24.08 -2.25 8.26
CA LYS A 45 23.95 -2.90 6.94
C LYS A 45 22.93 -4.05 6.96
N GLU A 46 22.96 -4.89 7.99
CA GLU A 46 21.98 -5.94 8.20
C GLU A 46 20.58 -5.36 8.46
N ALA A 47 20.49 -4.30 9.26
CA ALA A 47 19.23 -3.61 9.54
C ALA A 47 18.60 -3.00 8.27
N ILE A 48 19.40 -2.41 7.37
CA ILE A 48 18.93 -1.92 6.06
C ILE A 48 18.34 -3.06 5.25
N LYS A 49 19.06 -4.19 5.13
CA LYS A 49 18.59 -5.36 4.36
C LYS A 49 17.28 -5.91 4.94
N ALA A 50 17.22 -6.07 6.25
CA ALA A 50 16.05 -6.60 6.94
C ALA A 50 14.85 -5.63 6.82
N THR A 51 15.08 -4.32 6.93
CA THR A 51 14.04 -3.29 6.73
C THR A 51 13.47 -3.37 5.32
N LYS A 52 14.32 -3.41 4.28
CA LYS A 52 13.87 -3.58 2.88
C LYS A 52 13.05 -4.85 2.69
N ASN A 53 13.52 -5.97 3.25
CA ASN A 53 12.80 -7.25 3.18
C ASN A 53 11.43 -7.16 3.86
N LYS A 54 11.35 -6.54 5.04
CA LYS A 54 10.10 -6.39 5.76
C LYS A 54 9.12 -5.49 5.03
N LEU A 55 9.59 -4.37 4.48
CA LEU A 55 8.79 -3.47 3.65
C LEU A 55 8.26 -4.16 2.39
N HIS A 56 9.07 -5.02 1.76
CA HIS A 56 8.60 -5.83 0.65
C HIS A 56 7.44 -6.75 1.04
N GLN A 57 7.53 -7.42 2.19
CA GLN A 57 6.46 -8.31 2.67
C GLN A 57 5.16 -7.57 3.00
N VAL A 58 5.24 -6.37 3.60
CA VAL A 58 4.05 -5.67 4.10
C VAL A 58 3.42 -4.71 3.09
N ALA A 59 4.19 -4.22 2.11
CA ALA A 59 3.70 -3.23 1.14
C ALA A 59 3.93 -3.65 -0.32
N GLY A 60 5.07 -4.29 -0.61
CA GLY A 60 5.45 -4.59 -1.99
C GLY A 60 4.93 -5.91 -2.55
N ALA A 61 4.34 -6.78 -1.73
CA ALA A 61 3.87 -8.10 -2.16
C ALA A 61 2.50 -8.07 -2.85
N PHE A 62 1.74 -6.99 -2.68
CA PHE A 62 0.38 -6.89 -3.21
C PHE A 62 0.30 -6.24 -4.59
N LEU A 63 1.38 -5.66 -5.08
CA LEU A 63 1.47 -5.04 -6.40
C LEU A 63 2.49 -5.82 -7.24
N ASP A 64 2.04 -6.40 -8.34
CA ASP A 64 2.87 -7.21 -9.24
C ASP A 64 3.91 -6.36 -9.99
N ALA A 65 3.58 -5.10 -10.27
CA ALA A 65 4.44 -4.14 -10.95
C ALA A 65 4.17 -2.70 -10.47
N ARG A 66 4.97 -1.73 -10.95
CA ARG A 66 4.70 -0.31 -10.69
C ARG A 66 3.34 0.07 -11.31
N PRO A 67 2.39 0.56 -10.51
CA PRO A 67 1.07 0.93 -11.03
C PRO A 67 1.16 2.09 -12.03
N PRO A 68 0.56 1.97 -13.23
CA PRO A 68 0.47 3.07 -14.20
C PRO A 68 -0.65 4.05 -13.82
N TYR A 69 -0.54 4.67 -12.64
CA TYR A 69 -1.61 5.51 -12.06
C TYR A 69 -2.13 6.59 -13.01
N ALA A 70 -1.28 7.21 -13.82
CA ALA A 70 -1.71 8.21 -14.80
C ALA A 70 -2.66 7.62 -15.86
N ALA A 71 -2.40 6.39 -16.32
CA ALA A 71 -3.25 5.71 -17.29
C ALA A 71 -4.59 5.28 -16.65
N TRP A 72 -4.55 4.73 -15.43
CA TRP A 72 -5.77 4.36 -14.70
C TRP A 72 -6.64 5.59 -14.39
N LEU A 73 -6.04 6.72 -14.02
CA LEU A 73 -6.78 7.95 -13.80
C LEU A 73 -7.49 8.42 -15.08
N ALA A 74 -6.79 8.42 -16.22
CA ALA A 74 -7.38 8.79 -17.51
C ALA A 74 -8.52 7.83 -17.93
N GLN A 75 -8.36 6.53 -17.66
CA GLN A 75 -9.40 5.52 -17.89
C GLN A 75 -10.64 5.81 -17.03
N LEU A 76 -10.46 6.06 -15.72
CA LEU A 76 -11.55 6.36 -14.78
C LEU A 76 -12.28 7.65 -15.16
N GLN A 77 -11.55 8.70 -15.55
CA GLN A 77 -12.12 9.97 -15.98
C GLN A 77 -12.96 9.81 -17.25
N THR A 78 -12.47 9.06 -18.24
CA THR A 78 -13.23 8.75 -19.46
C THR A 78 -14.49 7.96 -19.13
N ALA A 79 -14.37 6.90 -18.34
CA ALA A 79 -15.48 6.04 -17.94
C ALA A 79 -16.55 6.79 -17.12
N GLN A 80 -16.14 7.77 -16.31
CA GLN A 80 -17.06 8.63 -15.57
C GLN A 80 -17.97 9.46 -16.50
N LEU A 81 -17.45 9.91 -17.64
CA LEU A 81 -18.22 10.67 -18.64
C LEU A 81 -19.19 9.77 -19.43
N GLU A 82 -18.84 8.50 -19.62
CA GLU A 82 -19.68 7.50 -20.30
C GLU A 82 -20.86 7.02 -19.43
N GLY A 83 -20.69 7.03 -18.11
CA GLY A 83 -21.75 6.78 -17.15
C GLY A 83 -21.46 5.67 -16.13
N PRO A 84 -22.41 5.38 -15.23
CA PRO A 84 -22.17 4.56 -14.04
C PRO A 84 -21.66 3.15 -14.32
N GLU A 85 -22.18 2.47 -15.34
CA GLU A 85 -21.74 1.12 -15.70
C GLU A 85 -20.34 1.09 -16.32
N ALA A 86 -19.94 2.14 -17.06
CA ALA A 86 -18.57 2.27 -17.55
C ALA A 86 -17.60 2.51 -16.39
N LEU A 87 -17.95 3.44 -15.49
CA LEU A 87 -17.15 3.72 -14.30
C LEU A 87 -16.98 2.46 -13.44
N ARG A 88 -18.06 1.72 -13.20
CA ARG A 88 -18.03 0.47 -12.43
C ARG A 88 -17.07 -0.55 -13.04
N ARG A 89 -17.12 -0.76 -14.36
CA ARG A 89 -16.19 -1.67 -15.07
C ARG A 89 -14.74 -1.20 -14.91
N ALA A 90 -14.48 0.09 -15.12
CA ALA A 90 -13.13 0.64 -14.96
C ALA A 90 -12.58 0.49 -13.53
N CYS A 91 -13.41 0.69 -12.49
CA CYS A 91 -13.02 0.43 -11.11
C CYS A 91 -12.64 -1.05 -10.88
N LEU A 92 -13.47 -1.98 -11.36
CA LEU A 92 -13.20 -3.42 -11.23
C LEU A 92 -11.91 -3.82 -11.95
N ASP A 93 -11.62 -3.21 -13.11
CA ASP A 93 -10.36 -3.43 -13.84
C ASP A 93 -9.15 -2.95 -13.04
N VAL A 94 -9.21 -1.74 -12.47
CA VAL A 94 -8.13 -1.21 -11.62
C VAL A 94 -7.91 -2.10 -10.39
N MET A 95 -8.98 -2.54 -9.73
CA MET A 95 -8.92 -3.42 -8.57
C MET A 95 -8.21 -4.76 -8.83
N GLN A 96 -8.18 -5.27 -10.07
CA GLN A 96 -7.49 -6.52 -10.41
C GLN A 96 -5.96 -6.44 -10.26
N HIS A 97 -5.40 -5.22 -10.28
CA HIS A 97 -3.96 -5.01 -10.23
C HIS A 97 -3.36 -5.06 -8.82
N HIS A 98 -4.18 -5.25 -7.79
CA HIS A 98 -3.73 -5.45 -6.42
C HIS A 98 -4.22 -6.81 -5.92
N ALA A 99 -3.31 -7.65 -5.44
CA ALA A 99 -3.60 -9.07 -5.15
C ALA A 99 -4.79 -9.24 -4.19
N SER A 100 -4.83 -8.45 -3.10
CA SER A 100 -5.92 -8.55 -2.10
C SER A 100 -7.29 -8.11 -2.62
N THR A 101 -7.35 -7.13 -3.52
CA THR A 101 -8.62 -6.68 -4.11
C THR A 101 -9.06 -7.62 -5.21
N ARG A 102 -8.12 -8.12 -6.02
CA ARG A 102 -8.35 -9.16 -7.04
C ARG A 102 -8.99 -10.41 -6.44
N GLU A 103 -8.48 -10.90 -5.31
CA GLU A 103 -9.04 -12.04 -4.58
C GLU A 103 -10.50 -11.81 -4.12
N ARG A 104 -10.88 -10.54 -3.89
CA ARG A 104 -12.22 -10.16 -3.39
C ARG A 104 -13.24 -9.94 -4.51
N LEU A 105 -12.81 -9.65 -5.73
CA LEU A 105 -13.70 -9.33 -6.86
C LEU A 105 -14.85 -10.32 -7.05
N PRO A 106 -14.67 -11.66 -6.96
CA PRO A 106 -15.75 -12.62 -7.15
C PRO A 106 -16.91 -12.48 -6.15
N ILE A 107 -16.65 -11.88 -4.99
CA ILE A 107 -17.62 -11.72 -3.91
C ILE A 107 -17.92 -10.26 -3.57
N LEU A 108 -17.42 -9.29 -4.36
CA LEU A 108 -17.45 -7.88 -3.99
C LEU A 108 -18.87 -7.34 -3.73
N ALA A 109 -19.80 -7.62 -4.64
CA ALA A 109 -21.20 -7.22 -4.51
C ALA A 109 -21.89 -7.86 -3.29
N PRO A 110 -21.96 -9.21 -3.17
CA PRO A 110 -22.61 -9.83 -2.02
C PRO A 110 -21.91 -9.52 -0.69
N PHE A 111 -20.61 -9.20 -0.69
CA PHE A 111 -19.88 -8.76 0.49
C PHE A 111 -20.40 -7.43 1.02
N TYR A 112 -20.46 -6.41 0.18
CA TYR A 112 -20.95 -5.08 0.59
C TYR A 112 -22.45 -5.07 0.90
N GLU A 113 -23.26 -5.79 0.11
CA GLU A 113 -24.69 -5.95 0.40
C GLU A 113 -24.92 -6.54 1.80
N ARG A 114 -24.21 -7.62 2.16
CA ARG A 114 -24.37 -8.28 3.47
C ARG A 114 -23.89 -7.44 4.64
N ILE A 115 -22.79 -6.70 4.46
CA ILE A 115 -22.25 -5.84 5.53
C ILE A 115 -23.16 -4.66 5.76
N PHE A 116 -23.56 -3.95 4.69
CA PHE A 116 -24.39 -2.76 4.82
C PHE A 116 -25.81 -3.07 5.28
N ALA A 117 -26.36 -4.24 4.97
CA ALA A 117 -27.65 -4.67 5.51
C ALA A 117 -27.66 -4.85 7.05
N GLN A 118 -26.49 -5.01 7.68
CA GLN A 118 -26.35 -5.21 9.13
C GLN A 118 -25.93 -3.94 9.88
N LEU A 119 -25.70 -2.84 9.17
CA LEU A 119 -25.25 -1.59 9.75
C LEU A 119 -26.39 -0.56 9.76
N PRO A 120 -26.43 0.35 10.74
CA PRO A 120 -27.27 1.54 10.65
C PRO A 120 -26.85 2.40 9.45
N PRO A 121 -27.63 3.44 9.08
CA PRO A 121 -27.20 4.41 8.06
C PRO A 121 -25.77 4.89 8.28
N ILE A 122 -24.98 4.90 7.21
CA ILE A 122 -23.54 5.14 7.24
C ILE A 122 -23.27 6.54 6.68
N ASP A 123 -22.76 7.43 7.54
CA ASP A 123 -22.38 8.79 7.14
C ASP A 123 -20.89 8.92 6.79
N SER A 124 -20.06 7.95 7.17
CA SER A 124 -18.63 7.94 6.86
C SER A 124 -18.03 6.53 6.92
N VAL A 125 -16.96 6.30 6.14
CA VAL A 125 -16.20 5.04 6.10
C VAL A 125 -14.71 5.36 6.22
N LEU A 126 -14.02 4.69 7.14
CA LEU A 126 -12.56 4.69 7.25
C LEU A 126 -12.02 3.33 6.78
N ASP A 127 -11.27 3.34 5.69
CA ASP A 127 -10.63 2.14 5.13
C ASP A 127 -9.13 2.16 5.42
N VAL A 128 -8.68 1.31 6.35
CA VAL A 128 -7.28 1.23 6.79
C VAL A 128 -6.57 0.10 6.06
N ALA A 129 -5.38 0.39 5.52
CA ALA A 129 -4.66 -0.52 4.62
C ALA A 129 -5.50 -0.92 3.40
N CYS A 130 -6.20 0.08 2.85
CA CYS A 130 -7.25 -0.05 1.85
C CYS A 130 -6.83 -0.68 0.50
N GLY A 131 -5.54 -0.65 0.15
CA GLY A 131 -5.08 -1.11 -1.15
C GLY A 131 -5.75 -0.33 -2.28
N LEU A 132 -6.44 -1.03 -3.19
CA LEU A 132 -7.27 -0.44 -4.26
C LEU A 132 -8.77 -0.64 -4.00
N ASN A 133 -9.19 -0.80 -2.74
CA ASN A 133 -10.59 -1.04 -2.39
C ASN A 133 -11.51 0.20 -2.52
N PRO A 134 -11.06 1.42 -2.17
CA PRO A 134 -11.82 2.65 -2.41
C PRO A 134 -11.89 3.01 -3.89
#